data_AF-A0A6L7G886-F1
#
_entry.id   AF-A0A6L7G886-F1
#
_cell.length_a   1.000
_cell.length_b   1.000
_cell.length_c   1.000
_cell.angle_alpha   90.00
_cell.angle_beta   90.00
_cell.angle_gamma   90.00
#
_symmetry.space_group_name_H-M   'P 1'
#
loop_
_entity.id
_entity.type
_entity.pdbx_description
1 polymer ?
#
loop_
_entity_poly.entity_id
_entity_poly.type
_entity_poly.pdbx_seq_one_letter_code
_entity_poly.pdbx_strand_id
1 'polypeptide(L)'
;MLSGVLSLRLKGYVMISPGTRLPSILLPATDGTDVDLSNLAGIGVVYAYPRTSPPDAAPIEGWDLIPGARGCTPQSCAFRDHYAELKQAGGTFLFGLSTQDTAYQAEAAARLHLPFPLLSDAHLQLAKAIGASTFEAGGMTLLQRMTMILKDGVIVHVMSPVSEPAKNAEDVLAYLKTQAPGGN
;
A
#
# COMPACT_ATOMS: atom_id res chain seq x y z
N MET A 1 36.94 -23.74 24.74
CA MET A 1 35.51 -24.05 24.57
C MET A 1 34.88 -22.96 23.73
N LEU A 2 34.74 -23.17 22.43
CA LEU A 2 33.97 -22.27 21.56
C LEU A 2 32.48 -22.63 21.72
N SER A 3 31.64 -21.68 22.10
CA SER A 3 30.19 -21.82 22.02
C SER A 3 29.64 -20.74 21.10
N GLY A 4 28.90 -21.19 20.10
CA GLY A 4 28.55 -20.47 18.88
C GLY A 4 27.71 -19.21 19.12
N VAL A 5 28.10 -18.16 18.40
CA VAL A 5 27.20 -17.06 18.07
C VAL A 5 26.15 -17.65 17.14
N LEU A 6 24.89 -17.66 17.59
CA LEU A 6 23.74 -18.04 16.79
C LEU A 6 23.62 -17.03 15.64
N SER A 7 24.21 -17.36 14.49
CA SER A 7 24.00 -16.64 13.24
C SER A 7 22.52 -16.82 12.87
N LEU A 8 21.72 -15.82 13.21
CA LEU A 8 20.37 -15.69 12.70
C LEU A 8 20.52 -15.49 11.19
N ARG A 9 20.41 -16.58 10.41
CA ARG A 9 20.29 -16.48 8.96
C ARG A 9 18.98 -15.75 8.70
N LEU A 10 19.07 -14.44 8.45
CA LEU A 10 18.03 -13.68 7.80
C LEU A 10 17.74 -14.41 6.49
N LYS A 11 16.60 -15.11 6.41
CA LYS A 11 16.04 -15.54 5.13
C LYS A 11 15.98 -14.27 4.29
N GLY A 12 16.67 -14.25 3.14
CA GLY A 12 16.82 -13.06 2.31
C GLY A 12 15.45 -12.45 2.04
N TYR A 13 15.12 -11.40 2.79
CA TYR A 13 13.92 -10.62 2.58
C TYR A 13 14.23 -9.76 1.36
N VAL A 14 13.50 -9.97 0.27
CA VAL A 14 13.48 -9.00 -0.83
C VAL A 14 12.84 -7.76 -0.25
N MET A 15 13.67 -6.77 0.10
CA MET A 15 13.17 -5.47 0.50
C MET A 15 12.69 -4.77 -0.77
N ILE A 16 11.43 -4.35 -0.80
CA ILE A 16 10.90 -3.54 -1.88
C ILE A 16 11.83 -2.34 -2.08
N SER A 17 12.45 -2.25 -3.25
CA SER A 17 13.42 -1.21 -3.57
C SER A 17 13.07 -0.51 -4.87
N PRO A 18 13.37 0.81 -4.99
CA PRO A 18 13.35 1.50 -6.27
C PRO A 18 14.17 0.75 -7.34
N GLY A 19 13.65 0.72 -8.56
CA GLY A 19 14.18 -0.05 -9.68
C GLY A 19 13.54 -1.43 -9.85
N THR A 20 12.78 -1.91 -8.87
CA THR A 20 12.06 -3.20 -8.97
C THR A 20 10.91 -3.10 -9.97
N ARG A 21 10.94 -3.91 -11.02
CA ARG A 21 9.78 -4.11 -11.92
C ARG A 21 8.74 -4.97 -11.22
N LEU A 22 7.48 -4.52 -11.23
CA LEU A 22 6.39 -5.32 -10.69
C LEU A 22 6.15 -6.57 -11.55
N PRO A 23 5.83 -7.71 -10.93
CA PRO A 23 5.40 -8.90 -11.65
C PRO A 23 4.02 -8.66 -12.28
N SER A 24 3.75 -9.34 -13.39
CA SER A 24 2.40 -9.39 -13.98
C SER A 24 1.50 -10.26 -13.10
N ILE A 25 0.64 -9.59 -12.33
CA ILE A 25 -0.33 -10.19 -11.41
C ILE A 25 -1.61 -9.37 -11.54
N LEU A 26 -2.73 -10.06 -11.79
CA LEU A 26 -4.05 -9.43 -11.83
C LEU A 26 -4.60 -9.30 -10.41
N LEU A 27 -4.91 -8.07 -10.00
CA LEU A 27 -5.55 -7.76 -8.74
C LEU A 27 -6.97 -7.27 -9.00
N PRO A 28 -8.01 -7.91 -8.44
CA PRO A 28 -9.37 -7.42 -8.59
C PRO A 28 -9.54 -6.09 -7.85
N ALA A 29 -10.17 -5.14 -8.52
CA ALA A 29 -10.41 -3.78 -8.06
C ALA A 29 -11.89 -3.55 -7.71
N THR A 30 -12.15 -2.58 -6.84
CA THR A 30 -13.52 -2.26 -6.39
C THR A 30 -14.42 -1.63 -7.46
N ASP A 31 -13.86 -1.23 -8.60
CA ASP A 31 -14.62 -0.75 -9.77
C ASP A 31 -15.02 -1.89 -10.74
N GLY A 32 -14.73 -3.14 -10.37
CA GLY A 32 -15.04 -4.33 -11.15
C GLY A 32 -13.98 -4.69 -12.20
N THR A 33 -12.87 -3.96 -12.26
CA THR A 33 -11.75 -4.28 -13.16
C THR A 33 -10.74 -5.23 -12.51
N ASP A 34 -9.96 -5.92 -13.34
CA ASP A 34 -8.74 -6.60 -12.91
C ASP A 34 -7.53 -5.77 -13.34
N VAL A 35 -6.70 -5.38 -12.37
CA VAL A 35 -5.58 -4.46 -12.58
C VAL A 35 -4.26 -5.22 -12.55
N ASP A 36 -3.50 -5.13 -13.64
CA ASP A 36 -2.09 -5.51 -13.69
C ASP A 36 -1.20 -4.27 -13.58
N LEU A 37 -0.65 -4.04 -12.38
CA LEU A 37 0.21 -2.88 -12.10
C LEU A 37 1.48 -2.85 -12.94
N SER A 38 1.94 -3.99 -13.48
CA SER A 38 3.15 -4.06 -14.31
C SER A 38 2.95 -3.51 -15.73
N ASN A 39 1.69 -3.40 -16.17
CA ASN A 39 1.29 -2.97 -17.51
C ASN A 39 0.72 -1.54 -17.55
N LEU A 40 0.61 -0.87 -16.40
CA LEU A 40 0.13 0.51 -16.34
C LEU A 40 1.24 1.49 -16.71
N ALA A 41 0.94 2.37 -17.68
CA ALA A 41 1.83 3.44 -18.10
C ALA A 41 1.62 4.71 -17.25
N GLY A 42 2.68 5.53 -17.17
CA GLY A 42 2.67 6.78 -16.41
C GLY A 42 3.01 6.59 -14.94
N ILE A 43 2.73 7.63 -14.15
CA ILE A 43 3.06 7.66 -12.73
C ILE A 43 1.89 7.10 -11.91
N GLY A 44 2.16 6.05 -11.15
CA GLY A 44 1.19 5.41 -10.27
C GLY A 44 1.47 5.67 -8.80
N VAL A 45 0.43 5.77 -7.98
CA VAL A 45 0.55 5.75 -6.52
C VAL A 45 -0.24 4.54 -5.99
N VAL A 46 0.41 3.68 -5.22
CA VAL A 46 -0.23 2.53 -4.57
C VAL A 46 0.08 2.58 -3.08
N TYR A 47 -0.90 2.91 -2.25
CA TYR A 47 -0.73 2.92 -0.79
C TYR A 47 -1.28 1.63 -0.19
N ALA A 48 -0.44 0.90 0.53
CA ALA A 48 -0.80 -0.30 1.25
C ALA A 48 -1.15 0.03 2.69
N TYR A 49 -2.23 -0.58 3.19
CA TYR A 49 -2.65 -0.48 4.58
C TYR A 49 -3.00 -1.86 5.16
N PRO A 50 -2.81 -2.05 6.48
CA PRO A 50 -3.12 -3.33 7.12
C PRO A 50 -4.58 -3.76 6.95
N ARG A 51 -5.52 -2.92 7.43
CA ARG A 51 -6.96 -3.19 7.45
C ARG A 51 -7.75 -1.95 7.85
N THR A 52 -8.80 -1.60 7.11
CA THR A 52 -9.83 -0.64 7.59
C THR A 52 -10.80 -1.35 8.52
N SER A 53 -11.46 -0.67 9.46
CA SER A 53 -12.50 -1.31 10.29
C SER A 53 -13.89 -0.88 9.82
N PRO A 54 -14.74 -1.80 9.35
CA PRO A 54 -16.16 -1.57 9.20
C PRO A 54 -16.79 -1.18 10.55
N PRO A 55 -17.89 -0.41 10.55
CA PRO A 55 -18.56 0.04 11.78
C PRO A 55 -18.95 -1.11 12.72
N ASP A 56 -19.38 -2.24 12.15
CA ASP A 56 -19.89 -3.40 12.90
C ASP A 56 -18.83 -4.49 13.12
N ALA A 57 -17.57 -4.23 12.80
CA ALA A 57 -16.52 -5.22 12.94
C ALA A 57 -16.14 -5.43 14.42
N ALA A 58 -16.05 -6.68 14.84
CA ALA A 58 -15.49 -7.04 16.14
C ALA A 58 -14.04 -6.52 16.27
N PRO A 59 -13.64 -6.04 17.46
CA PRO A 59 -12.26 -5.64 17.70
C PRO A 59 -11.32 -6.84 17.54
N ILE A 60 -10.16 -6.62 16.94
CA ILE A 60 -9.09 -7.60 16.90
C ILE A 60 -8.29 -7.46 18.20
N GLU A 61 -8.14 -8.55 18.94
CA GLU A 61 -7.37 -8.56 20.19
C GLU A 61 -5.93 -8.08 19.95
N GLY A 62 -5.44 -7.19 20.81
CA GLY A 62 -4.08 -6.67 20.73
C GLY A 62 -3.80 -5.73 19.55
N TRP A 63 -4.77 -5.43 18.68
CA TRP A 63 -4.61 -4.52 17.52
C TRP A 63 -3.92 -3.21 17.88
N ASP A 64 -4.34 -2.68 19.03
CA ASP A 64 -3.94 -1.39 19.58
C ASP A 64 -2.48 -1.36 20.03
N LEU A 65 -1.88 -2.54 20.25
CA LEU A 65 -0.49 -2.72 20.66
C LEU A 65 0.44 -2.96 19.47
N ILE A 66 -0.10 -3.20 18.27
CA ILE A 66 0.70 -3.48 17.07
C ILE A 66 1.12 -2.15 16.42
N PRO A 67 2.44 -1.84 16.36
CA PRO A 67 2.91 -0.62 15.73
C PRO A 67 2.48 -0.53 14.26
N GLY A 68 1.87 0.59 13.88
CA GLY A 68 1.42 0.84 12.50
C GLY A 68 0.08 0.23 12.10
N ALA A 69 -0.56 -0.59 12.96
CA ALA A 69 -1.85 -1.21 12.67
C ALA A 69 -3.00 -0.19 12.54
N ARG A 70 -3.01 0.85 13.38
CA ARG A 70 -3.99 1.94 13.32
C ARG A 70 -3.71 2.94 12.19
N GLY A 71 -4.75 3.67 11.78
CA GLY A 71 -4.63 4.81 10.87
C GLY A 71 -4.95 4.51 9.40
N CYS A 72 -5.46 3.33 9.07
CA CYS A 72 -5.84 2.96 7.70
C CYS A 72 -6.95 3.84 7.13
N THR A 73 -7.97 4.16 7.93
CA THR A 73 -9.03 5.09 7.53
C THR A 73 -8.48 6.52 7.34
N PRO A 74 -7.75 7.13 8.31
CA PRO A 74 -7.08 8.41 8.08
C PRO A 74 -6.19 8.46 6.84
N GLN A 75 -5.40 7.42 6.54
CA GLN A 75 -4.58 7.37 5.33
C GLN A 75 -5.43 7.41 4.06
N SER A 76 -6.47 6.57 4.00
CA SER A 76 -7.35 6.50 2.83
C SER A 76 -8.10 7.82 2.62
N CYS A 77 -8.57 8.45 3.70
CA CYS A 77 -9.19 9.77 3.66
C CYS A 77 -8.22 10.86 3.18
N ALA A 78 -6.97 10.87 3.63
CA ALA A 78 -5.98 11.82 3.16
C ALA A 78 -5.72 11.69 1.64
N PHE A 79 -5.63 10.45 1.14
CA PHE A 79 -5.51 10.20 -0.31
C PHE A 79 -6.74 10.64 -1.10
N ARG A 80 -7.96 10.49 -0.54
CA ARG A 80 -9.19 11.04 -1.12
C ARG A 80 -9.11 12.57 -1.19
N ASP A 81 -8.77 13.20 -0.08
CA ASP A 81 -8.81 14.65 0.07
C ASP A 81 -7.79 15.34 -0.85
N HIS A 82 -6.64 14.69 -1.13
CA HIS A 82 -5.62 15.17 -2.07
C HIS A 82 -5.70 14.57 -3.48
N TYR A 83 -6.73 13.80 -3.82
CA TYR A 83 -6.79 13.06 -5.09
C TYR A 83 -6.61 13.96 -6.32
N ALA A 84 -7.25 15.14 -6.32
CA ALA A 84 -7.14 16.10 -7.40
C ALA A 84 -5.73 16.70 -7.53
N GLU A 85 -5.09 17.03 -6.40
CA GLU A 85 -3.73 17.58 -6.38
C GLU A 85 -2.69 16.55 -6.84
N LEU A 86 -2.84 15.29 -6.43
CA LEU A 86 -1.98 14.19 -6.88
C LEU A 86 -2.07 14.01 -8.40
N LYS A 87 -3.27 14.10 -8.97
CA LYS A 87 -3.47 14.08 -10.43
C LYS A 87 -2.80 15.27 -11.11
N GLN A 88 -2.95 16.47 -10.57
CA GLN A 88 -2.30 17.68 -11.11
C GLN A 88 -0.77 17.59 -11.04
N ALA A 89 -0.22 16.90 -10.04
CA ALA A 89 1.21 16.64 -9.90
C ALA A 89 1.73 15.50 -10.81
N GLY A 90 0.90 14.99 -11.74
CA GLY A 90 1.30 13.97 -12.71
C GLY A 90 0.90 12.53 -12.35
N GLY A 91 0.25 12.32 -11.20
CA GLY A 91 -0.31 11.02 -10.83
C GLY A 91 -1.39 10.57 -11.81
N THR A 92 -1.11 9.51 -12.56
CA THR A 92 -2.02 8.98 -13.59
C THR A 92 -3.06 8.04 -12.97
N PHE A 93 -2.68 7.28 -11.96
CA PHE A 93 -3.57 6.38 -11.22
C PHE A 93 -3.21 6.32 -9.74
N LEU A 94 -4.22 6.08 -8.91
CA LEU A 94 -4.11 5.93 -7.46
C LEU A 94 -4.91 4.70 -7.05
N PHE A 95 -4.30 3.83 -6.26
CA PHE A 95 -4.94 2.66 -5.68
C PHE A 95 -4.62 2.57 -4.19
N GLY A 96 -5.61 2.19 -3.39
CA GLY A 96 -5.33 1.60 -2.08
C GLY A 96 -5.16 0.08 -2.22
N LEU A 97 -4.39 -0.55 -1.35
CA LEU A 97 -4.08 -1.99 -1.41
C LEU A 97 -4.15 -2.60 -0.01
N SER A 98 -4.88 -3.71 0.14
CA SER A 98 -4.81 -4.54 1.34
C SER A 98 -5.04 -6.01 1.02
N THR A 99 -4.94 -6.86 2.06
CA THR A 99 -5.15 -8.30 1.97
C THR A 99 -6.60 -8.72 2.18
N GLN A 100 -7.53 -7.76 2.26
CA GLN A 100 -8.96 -8.06 2.33
C GLN A 100 -9.54 -8.31 0.93
N ASP A 101 -10.59 -9.12 0.86
CA ASP A 101 -11.27 -9.43 -0.41
C ASP A 101 -11.94 -8.20 -1.04
N THR A 102 -12.32 -8.32 -2.32
CA THR A 102 -12.90 -7.21 -3.08
C THR A 102 -14.23 -6.72 -2.50
N ALA A 103 -15.03 -7.59 -1.87
CA ALA A 103 -16.31 -7.18 -1.27
C ALA A 103 -16.08 -6.28 -0.05
N TYR A 104 -15.12 -6.63 0.80
CA TYR A 104 -14.67 -5.82 1.91
C TYR A 104 -14.10 -4.48 1.46
N GLN A 105 -13.25 -4.51 0.43
CA GLN A 105 -12.67 -3.29 -0.13
C GLN A 105 -13.76 -2.39 -0.76
N ALA A 106 -14.77 -2.97 -1.42
CA ALA A 106 -15.87 -2.22 -2.02
C ALA A 106 -16.72 -1.51 -0.96
N GLU A 107 -16.99 -2.18 0.17
CA GLU A 107 -17.61 -1.55 1.35
C GLU A 107 -16.79 -0.35 1.82
N ALA A 108 -15.48 -0.52 1.98
CA ALA A 108 -14.61 0.54 2.46
C ALA A 108 -14.54 1.72 1.49
N ALA A 109 -14.44 1.46 0.18
CA ALA A 109 -14.43 2.50 -0.84
C ALA A 109 -15.73 3.32 -0.82
N ALA A 110 -16.89 2.64 -0.71
CA ALA A 110 -18.20 3.29 -0.65
C ALA A 110 -18.37 4.11 0.64
N ARG A 111 -18.10 3.52 1.81
CA ARG A 111 -18.23 4.19 3.11
C ARG A 111 -17.31 5.38 3.27
N LEU A 112 -16.10 5.32 2.70
CA LEU A 112 -15.12 6.41 2.77
C LEU A 112 -15.24 7.42 1.63
N HIS A 113 -16.16 7.20 0.68
CA HIS A 113 -16.36 8.02 -0.51
C HIS A 113 -15.08 8.21 -1.32
N LEU A 114 -14.35 7.11 -1.57
CA LEU A 114 -13.08 7.17 -2.31
C LEU A 114 -13.34 7.38 -3.82
N PRO A 115 -12.70 8.37 -4.46
CA PRO A 115 -12.84 8.64 -5.89
C PRO A 115 -11.90 7.78 -6.76
N PHE A 116 -11.34 6.72 -6.17
CA PHE A 116 -10.41 5.81 -6.80
C PHE A 116 -10.64 4.38 -6.25
N PRO A 117 -10.30 3.35 -7.03
CA PRO A 117 -10.51 1.97 -6.62
C PRO A 117 -9.49 1.48 -5.57
N LEU A 118 -9.91 0.49 -4.80
CA LEU A 118 -9.05 -0.29 -3.92
C LEU A 118 -8.76 -1.65 -4.56
N LEU A 119 -7.55 -2.15 -4.41
CA LEU A 119 -7.09 -3.45 -4.89
C LEU A 119 -7.13 -4.47 -3.76
N SER A 120 -7.53 -5.69 -4.11
CA SER A 120 -7.49 -6.84 -3.21
C SER A 120 -6.31 -7.75 -3.55
N ASP A 121 -5.40 -7.93 -2.59
CA ASP A 121 -4.37 -8.97 -2.61
C ASP A 121 -4.70 -10.08 -1.61
N ALA A 122 -5.95 -10.55 -1.61
CA ALA A 122 -6.45 -11.55 -0.65
C ALA A 122 -5.69 -12.89 -0.68
N HIS A 123 -5.00 -13.17 -1.79
CA HIS A 123 -4.17 -14.37 -1.97
C HIS A 123 -2.68 -14.13 -1.68
N LEU A 124 -2.30 -12.90 -1.29
CA LEU A 124 -0.93 -12.47 -1.00
C LEU A 124 0.03 -12.67 -2.18
N GLN A 125 -0.48 -12.69 -3.41
CA GLN A 125 0.32 -12.97 -4.60
C GLN A 125 1.27 -11.82 -4.86
N LEU A 126 0.77 -10.58 -4.87
CA LEU A 126 1.62 -9.41 -5.04
C LEU A 126 2.57 -9.26 -3.86
N ALA A 127 2.05 -9.33 -2.63
CA ALA A 127 2.85 -9.19 -1.41
C ALA A 127 4.04 -10.15 -1.38
N LYS A 128 3.83 -11.44 -1.70
CA LYS A 128 4.90 -12.43 -1.77
C LYS A 128 5.88 -12.14 -2.91
N ALA A 129 5.38 -11.78 -4.09
CA ALA A 129 6.21 -11.60 -5.26
C ALA A 129 7.14 -10.38 -5.17
N ILE A 130 6.73 -9.33 -4.45
CA ILE A 130 7.55 -8.13 -4.23
C ILE A 130 8.30 -8.13 -2.89
N GLY A 131 8.08 -9.14 -2.04
CA GLY A 131 8.67 -9.20 -0.70
C GLY A 131 8.11 -8.14 0.26
N ALA A 132 6.83 -7.80 0.13
CA ALA A 132 6.18 -6.84 1.02
C ALA A 132 6.18 -7.33 2.47
N SER A 133 6.52 -6.43 3.39
CA SER A 133 6.48 -6.72 4.82
C SER A 133 5.04 -6.96 5.28
N THR A 134 4.84 -8.00 6.08
CA THR A 134 3.54 -8.40 6.63
C THR A 134 3.63 -8.66 8.13
N PHE A 135 2.48 -8.74 8.78
CA PHE A 135 2.34 -9.20 10.17
C PHE A 135 1.04 -9.97 10.35
N GLU A 136 0.96 -10.76 11.43
CA GLU A 136 -0.21 -11.56 11.78
C GLU A 136 -1.06 -10.85 12.84
N ALA A 137 -2.38 -10.75 12.62
CA ALA A 137 -3.33 -10.26 13.62
C ALA A 137 -4.73 -10.83 13.35
N GLY A 138 -5.41 -11.30 14.40
CA GLY A 138 -6.77 -11.84 14.27
C GLY A 138 -6.88 -13.04 13.32
N GLY A 139 -5.82 -13.83 13.17
CA GLY A 139 -5.77 -14.96 12.24
C GLY A 139 -5.56 -14.57 10.76
N MET A 140 -5.21 -13.31 10.49
CA MET A 140 -4.97 -12.80 9.15
C MET A 140 -3.51 -12.35 8.97
N THR A 141 -2.94 -12.64 7.80
CA THR A 141 -1.72 -11.99 7.31
C THR A 141 -2.08 -10.63 6.70
N LEU A 142 -1.53 -9.56 7.26
CA LEU A 142 -1.81 -8.18 6.87
C LEU A 142 -0.55 -7.49 6.36
N LEU A 143 -0.70 -6.58 5.40
CA LEU A 143 0.40 -5.74 4.93
C LEU A 143 0.83 -4.75 6.01
N GLN A 144 2.14 -4.57 6.20
CA GLN A 144 2.63 -3.37 6.87
C GLN A 144 2.37 -2.14 5.99
N ARG A 145 2.11 -1.00 6.63
CA ARG A 145 1.79 0.24 5.93
C ARG A 145 2.98 0.74 5.15
N MET A 146 2.79 0.95 3.85
CA MET A 146 3.79 1.50 2.94
C MET A 146 3.10 2.19 1.77
N THR A 147 3.83 3.03 1.04
CA THR A 147 3.34 3.60 -0.22
C THR A 147 4.39 3.45 -1.30
N MET A 148 4.00 2.92 -2.45
CA MET A 148 4.84 2.75 -3.62
C MET A 148 4.45 3.79 -4.66
N ILE A 149 5.45 4.43 -5.26
CA ILE A 149 5.30 5.27 -6.43
C ILE A 149 5.87 4.50 -7.61
N LEU A 150 5.05 4.34 -8.64
CA LEU A 150 5.35 3.54 -9.82
C LEU A 150 5.56 4.45 -11.03
N LYS A 151 6.40 4.02 -11.96
CA LYS A 151 6.50 4.57 -13.30
C LYS A 151 6.61 3.43 -14.30
N ASP A 152 5.63 3.29 -15.19
CA ASP A 152 5.62 2.27 -16.26
C ASP A 152 5.88 0.84 -15.75
N GLY A 153 5.15 0.47 -14.68
CA GLY A 153 5.26 -0.82 -14.00
C GLY A 153 6.51 -1.04 -13.14
N VAL A 154 7.34 -0.01 -12.94
CA VAL A 154 8.55 -0.06 -12.11
C VAL A 154 8.36 0.79 -10.85
N ILE A 155 8.75 0.27 -9.69
CA ILE A 155 8.79 1.03 -8.45
C ILE A 155 9.91 2.06 -8.54
N VAL A 156 9.59 3.35 -8.44
CA VAL A 156 10.58 4.45 -8.45
C VAL A 156 10.81 5.06 -7.08
N HIS A 157 9.87 4.87 -6.15
CA HIS A 157 10.02 5.30 -4.76
C HIS A 157 9.16 4.44 -3.83
N VAL A 158 9.62 4.29 -2.59
CA VAL A 158 8.90 3.58 -1.52
C VAL A 158 8.98 4.40 -0.26
N MET A 159 7.83 4.68 0.34
CA MET A 159 7.71 5.26 1.67
C MET A 159 7.35 4.14 2.64
N SER A 160 8.33 3.69 3.42
CA SER A 160 8.15 2.67 4.44
C SER A 160 9.22 2.80 5.54
N PRO A 161 8.85 2.78 6.84
CA PRO A 161 7.48 2.75 7.34
C PRO A 161 6.77 4.10 7.18
N VAL A 162 5.44 4.07 7.04
CA VAL A 162 4.60 5.29 7.13
C VAL A 162 4.09 5.43 8.57
N SER A 163 4.75 6.29 9.34
CA SER A 163 4.45 6.50 10.77
C SER A 163 3.28 7.46 11.03
N GLU A 164 3.03 8.41 10.12
CA GLU A 164 1.93 9.38 10.18
C GLU A 164 0.96 9.15 9.01
N PRO A 165 0.00 8.21 9.12
CA PRO A 165 -0.79 7.77 7.97
C PRO A 165 -1.62 8.90 7.34
N ALA A 166 -2.06 9.88 8.14
CA ALA A 166 -2.82 11.03 7.66
C ALA A 166 -1.99 12.04 6.83
N LYS A 167 -0.65 12.05 6.98
CA LYS A 167 0.24 12.94 6.20
C LYS A 167 0.77 12.29 4.93
N ASN A 168 0.56 10.99 4.76
CA ASN A 168 1.22 10.24 3.69
C ASN A 168 0.85 10.73 2.28
N ALA A 169 -0.38 11.21 2.07
CA ALA A 169 -0.76 11.81 0.79
C ALA A 169 -0.01 13.12 0.51
N GLU A 170 0.22 13.95 1.54
CA GLU A 170 1.03 15.17 1.45
C GLU A 170 2.49 14.84 1.13
N ASP A 171 3.06 13.82 1.77
CA ASP A 171 4.43 13.35 1.49
C ASP A 171 4.58 12.90 0.03
N VAL A 172 3.61 12.13 -0.48
CA VAL A 172 3.59 11.70 -1.89
C VAL A 172 3.47 12.91 -2.80
N LEU A 173 2.57 13.85 -2.50
CA LEU A 173 2.40 15.07 -3.29
C LEU A 173 3.69 15.89 -3.33
N ALA A 174 4.38 16.03 -2.20
CA ALA A 174 5.67 16.71 -2.12
C ALA A 174 6.71 16.00 -3.00
N TYR A 175 6.81 14.67 -2.90
CA TYR A 175 7.70 13.90 -3.77
C TYR A 175 7.39 14.13 -5.25
N LEU A 176 6.13 14.00 -5.69
CA LEU A 176 5.76 14.16 -7.09
C LEU A 176 6.11 15.57 -7.62
N LYS A 177 5.91 16.62 -6.82
CA LYS A 177 6.30 17.98 -7.16
C LYS A 177 7.82 18.15 -7.36
N THR A 178 8.65 17.41 -6.60
CA THR A 178 10.12 17.44 -6.81
C THR A 178 10.58 16.75 -8.10
N GLN A 179 9.76 15.85 -8.64
CA GLN A 179 10.09 15.08 -9.86
C GLN A 179 9.51 15.72 -11.14
N ALA A 180 8.66 16.75 -11.01
CA ALA A 180 8.11 17.46 -12.15
C ALA A 180 9.24 18.20 -12.91
N PRO A 181 9.30 18.14 -14.25
CA PRO A 181 10.29 18.85 -15.02
C PRO A 181 10.10 20.37 -14.85
N GLY A 182 10.94 20.99 -14.01
CA GLY A 182 10.87 22.42 -13.70
C GLY A 182 11.37 22.84 -12.31
N GLY A 183 11.65 21.90 -11.40
CA GLY A 183 12.24 22.20 -10.09
C GLY A 183 13.77 22.18 -10.12
N ASN A 184 14.39 23.35 -10.31
CA ASN A 184 15.79 23.62 -9.97
C ASN A 184 15.83 24.86 -9.07
#